data_AF-A0A1Y6CIV6-F1
#
_entry.id   AF-A0A1Y6CIV6-F1
#
_cell.length_a   1.000
_cell.length_b   1.000
_cell.length_c   1.000
_cell.angle_alpha   90.00
_cell.angle_beta   90.00
_cell.angle_gamma   90.00
#
_symmetry.space_group_name_H-M   'P 1'
#
loop_
_entity.id
_entity.type
_entity.pdbx_description
1 polymer ?
#
loop_
_entity_poly.entity_id
_entity_poly.type
_entity_poly.pdbx_seq_one_letter_code
_entity_poly.pdbx_strand_id
1 'polypeptide(L)'
;MNSILQLRRILIVAPGGAFLQQATQAFQELGFQNIEAAHSVESAFHLLEVEPFDWIFTPIDLDGKIYTFQLLSVIRKTPVLGKVKVSILANRDTMKAVGRCFELGALSYHNILLNKNNLQNEVSGILERMKHLNHDYRLVAADYIRLYLDEMEHFRDLEAFELALIRE
;
A
#
# COMPACT_ATOMS: atom_id res chain seq x y z
N MET A 1 -9.65 -22.70 3.20
CA MET A 1 -8.18 -22.49 3.13
C MET A 1 -7.96 -21.03 2.78
N ASN A 2 -7.38 -20.25 3.68
CA ASN A 2 -7.35 -18.79 3.64
C ASN A 2 -6.52 -18.27 2.45
N SER A 3 -7.17 -17.54 1.55
CA SER A 3 -6.61 -16.85 0.37
C SER A 3 -5.51 -15.82 0.71
N ILE A 4 -5.43 -15.35 1.96
CA ILE A 4 -4.33 -14.51 2.44
C ILE A 4 -2.97 -15.23 2.37
N LEU A 5 -2.96 -16.57 2.44
CA LEU A 5 -1.74 -17.38 2.28
C LEU A 5 -1.23 -17.44 0.82
N GLN A 6 -1.92 -16.81 -0.14
CA GLN A 6 -1.44 -16.70 -1.53
C GLN A 6 -0.51 -15.51 -1.76
N LEU A 7 -0.43 -14.54 -0.86
CA LEU A 7 0.59 -13.50 -0.92
C LEU A 7 1.92 -14.13 -0.52
N ARG A 8 2.73 -14.44 -1.52
CA ARG A 8 3.97 -15.19 -1.34
C ARG A 8 5.11 -14.28 -0.96
N ARG A 9 5.19 -13.05 -1.47
CA ARG A 9 6.30 -12.13 -1.18
C ARG A 9 5.85 -10.69 -0.96
N ILE A 10 6.33 -10.10 0.13
CA ILE A 10 6.08 -8.72 0.51
C ILE A 10 7.39 -7.94 0.48
N LEU A 11 7.35 -6.74 -0.05
CA LEU A 11 8.46 -5.79 -0.01
C LEU A 11 8.07 -4.58 0.83
N ILE A 12 8.88 -4.24 1.83
CA ILE A 12 8.72 -3.04 2.64
C ILE A 12 9.83 -2.08 2.27
N VAL A 13 9.47 -0.89 1.78
CA VAL A 13 10.43 0.14 1.36
C VAL A 13 10.39 1.25 2.40
N ALA A 14 11.49 1.56 3.09
CA ALA A 14 11.58 2.67 4.04
C ALA A 14 13.04 3.06 4.31
N PRO A 15 13.37 4.33 4.60
CA PRO A 15 14.77 4.73 4.69
C PRO A 15 15.40 4.33 6.03
N GLY A 16 14.59 4.16 7.09
CA GLY A 16 15.06 3.87 8.45
C GLY A 16 15.07 2.38 8.78
N GLY A 17 16.24 1.84 9.15
CA GLY A 17 16.38 0.44 9.55
C GLY A 17 15.52 0.04 10.75
N ALA A 18 15.35 0.94 11.74
CA ALA A 18 14.48 0.67 12.89
C ALA A 18 13.01 0.48 12.50
N PHE A 19 12.52 1.26 11.54
CA PHE A 19 11.17 1.09 11.01
C PHE A 19 11.06 -0.23 10.24
N LEU A 20 12.02 -0.52 9.35
CA LEU A 20 12.03 -1.78 8.59
C LEU A 20 12.03 -3.00 9.49
N GLN A 21 12.80 -2.98 10.59
CA GLN A 21 12.83 -4.07 11.56
C GLN A 21 11.47 -4.26 12.25
N GLN A 22 10.86 -3.17 12.75
CA GLN A 22 9.54 -3.22 13.37
C GLN A 22 8.47 -3.68 12.39
N ALA A 23 8.53 -3.20 11.14
CA ALA A 23 7.60 -3.57 10.09
C ALA A 23 7.74 -5.04 9.71
N THR A 24 8.96 -5.52 9.51
CA THR A 24 9.21 -6.93 9.22
C THR A 24 8.66 -7.81 10.35
N GLN A 25 8.92 -7.46 11.61
CA GLN A 25 8.39 -8.21 12.75
C GLN A 25 6.85 -8.18 12.80
N ALA A 26 6.23 -7.02 12.57
CA ALA A 26 4.78 -6.88 12.53
C ALA A 26 4.16 -7.86 11.51
N PHE A 27 4.71 -7.91 10.30
CA PHE A 27 4.24 -8.78 9.22
C PHE A 27 4.50 -10.27 9.51
N GLN A 28 5.67 -10.62 10.07
CA GLN A 28 5.98 -12.00 10.44
C GLN A 28 4.98 -12.56 11.46
N GLU A 29 4.59 -11.76 12.45
CA GLU A 29 3.62 -12.17 13.46
C GLU A 29 2.19 -12.30 12.92
N LEU A 30 1.89 -11.65 11.79
CA LEU A 30 0.64 -11.87 11.04
C LEU A 30 0.72 -13.12 10.13
N GLY A 31 1.84 -13.83 10.12
CA GLY A 31 2.04 -15.09 9.40
C GLY A 31 2.66 -14.95 8.01
N PHE A 32 3.12 -13.76 7.61
CA PHE A 32 3.86 -13.59 6.36
C PHE A 32 5.28 -14.15 6.50
N GLN A 33 5.73 -14.93 5.51
CA GLN A 33 7.01 -15.65 5.59
C GLN A 33 8.13 -15.03 4.74
N ASN A 34 7.81 -14.53 3.54
CA ASN A 34 8.81 -13.93 2.65
C ASN A 34 8.62 -12.42 2.61
N ILE A 35 9.29 -11.74 3.54
CA ILE A 35 9.29 -10.29 3.65
C ILE A 35 10.70 -9.81 3.35
N GLU A 36 10.82 -8.89 2.41
CA GLU A 36 12.06 -8.20 2.12
C GLU A 36 11.95 -6.72 2.45
N ALA A 37 13.10 -6.13 2.75
CA ALA A 37 13.21 -4.74 3.15
C ALA A 37 14.17 -4.02 2.20
N ALA A 38 13.71 -2.88 1.65
CA ALA A 38 14.51 -1.99 0.84
C ALA A 38 14.66 -0.63 1.51
N HIS A 39 15.88 -0.10 1.52
CA HIS A 39 16.17 1.20 2.12
C HIS A 39 15.87 2.39 1.21
N SER A 40 15.59 2.13 -0.07
CA SER A 40 15.32 3.15 -1.07
C SER A 40 14.51 2.57 -2.23
N VAL A 41 14.00 3.45 -3.11
CA VAL A 41 13.30 3.05 -4.32
C VAL A 41 14.23 2.31 -5.30
N GLU A 42 15.49 2.72 -5.38
CA GLU A 42 16.49 2.04 -6.21
C GLU A 42 16.71 0.61 -5.72
N SER A 43 16.90 0.41 -4.41
CA SER A 43 17.01 -0.94 -3.83
C SER A 43 15.74 -1.76 -4.07
N ALA A 44 14.56 -1.14 -3.98
CA ALA A 44 13.30 -1.82 -4.29
C ALA A 44 13.24 -2.28 -5.75
N PHE A 45 13.69 -1.46 -6.71
CA PHE A 45 13.75 -1.85 -8.11
C PHE A 45 14.72 -2.99 -8.37
N HIS A 46 15.90 -2.98 -7.75
CA HIS A 46 16.85 -4.10 -7.87
C HIS A 46 16.22 -5.41 -7.39
N LEU A 47 15.45 -5.37 -6.29
CA LEU A 47 14.75 -6.57 -5.80
C LEU A 47 13.63 -7.02 -6.76
N LEU A 48 12.86 -6.07 -7.31
CA LEU A 48 11.80 -6.33 -8.29
C LEU A 48 12.32 -6.92 -9.62
N GLU A 49 13.57 -6.66 -9.97
CA GLU A 49 14.24 -7.26 -11.14
C GLU A 49 14.65 -8.71 -10.92
N VAL A 50 14.99 -9.07 -9.67
CA VAL A 50 15.44 -10.43 -9.33
C VAL A 50 14.24 -11.36 -9.17
N GLU A 51 13.21 -10.94 -8.44
CA GLU A 51 12.02 -11.76 -8.18
C GLU A 51 10.72 -10.94 -8.11
N PRO A 52 9.57 -11.54 -8.49
CA PRO A 52 8.28 -10.87 -8.39
C PRO A 52 7.79 -10.77 -6.95
N PHE A 53 7.30 -9.59 -6.57
CA PHE A 53 6.58 -9.37 -5.32
C PHE A 53 5.07 -9.32 -5.57
N ASP A 54 4.29 -9.73 -4.59
CA ASP A 54 2.82 -9.62 -4.67
C ASP A 54 2.35 -8.26 -4.12
N TRP A 55 3.08 -7.73 -3.14
CA TRP A 55 2.67 -6.54 -2.41
C TRP A 55 3.87 -5.71 -1.93
N ILE A 56 3.80 -4.40 -2.15
CA ILE A 56 4.76 -3.42 -1.67
C ILE A 56 4.08 -2.51 -0.64
N PHE A 57 4.75 -2.26 0.47
CA PHE A 57 4.42 -1.21 1.43
C PHE A 57 5.48 -0.13 1.40
N THR A 58 5.09 1.12 1.19
CA THR A 58 6.04 2.22 1.05
C THR A 58 5.50 3.51 1.62
N PRO A 59 6.28 4.30 2.38
CA PRO A 59 5.86 5.58 2.89
C PRO A 59 5.84 6.62 1.79
N ILE A 60 4.99 7.64 1.94
CA ILE A 60 5.22 8.88 1.20
C ILE A 60 6.36 9.60 1.90
N ASP A 61 7.45 9.83 1.19
CA ASP A 61 8.55 10.65 1.69
C ASP A 61 8.55 12.01 0.99
N LEU A 62 8.46 13.06 1.79
CA LEU A 62 8.51 14.45 1.32
C LEU A 62 9.95 14.96 1.22
N ASP A 63 10.90 14.30 1.90
CA ASP A 63 12.32 14.67 1.93
C ASP A 63 13.10 14.07 0.74
N GLY A 64 12.43 13.31 -0.13
CA GLY A 64 12.97 12.84 -1.40
C GLY A 64 13.97 11.68 -1.30
N LYS A 65 14.00 10.92 -0.20
CA LYS A 65 14.77 9.66 -0.11
C LYS A 65 13.95 8.46 -0.61
N ILE A 66 12.63 8.58 -0.63
CA ILE A 66 11.71 7.60 -1.23
C ILE A 66 10.76 8.28 -2.20
N TYR A 67 10.96 8.03 -3.49
CA TYR A 67 10.12 8.56 -4.55
C TYR A 67 8.92 7.65 -4.85
N THR A 68 7.97 7.57 -3.91
CA THR A 68 6.79 6.67 -4.01
C THR A 68 5.98 6.87 -5.29
N PHE A 69 5.86 8.11 -5.77
CA PHE A 69 5.20 8.38 -7.05
C PHE A 69 5.96 7.79 -8.25
N GLN A 70 7.29 7.77 -8.21
CA GLN A 70 8.10 7.13 -9.25
C GLN A 70 7.92 5.62 -9.21
N LEU A 71 7.93 5.02 -8.02
CA LEU A 71 7.67 3.58 -7.83
C LEU A 71 6.32 3.18 -8.42
N LEU A 72 5.24 3.88 -8.04
CA LEU A 72 3.90 3.64 -8.58
C LEU A 72 3.85 3.84 -10.11
N SER A 73 4.46 4.90 -10.62
CA SER A 73 4.51 5.19 -12.06
C SER A 73 5.21 4.07 -12.85
N VAL A 74 6.31 3.53 -12.33
CA VAL A 74 7.04 2.41 -12.96
C VAL A 74 6.20 1.13 -12.90
N ILE A 75 5.64 0.79 -11.74
CA ILE A 75 4.80 -0.41 -11.60
C ILE A 75 3.61 -0.36 -12.56
N ARG A 76 2.92 0.78 -12.65
CA ARG A 76 1.78 0.98 -13.55
C ARG A 76 2.17 0.86 -15.03
N LYS A 77 3.36 1.31 -15.42
CA LYS A 77 3.84 1.31 -16.82
C LYS A 77 4.50 0.00 -17.23
N THR A 78 4.86 -0.86 -16.29
CA THR A 78 5.62 -2.08 -16.56
C THR A 78 4.69 -3.29 -16.49
N PRO A 79 4.31 -3.93 -17.61
CA PRO A 79 3.27 -4.97 -17.63
C PRO A 79 3.55 -6.17 -16.71
N VAL A 80 4.82 -6.57 -16.57
CA VAL A 80 5.21 -7.67 -15.66
C VAL A 80 4.94 -7.36 -14.19
N LEU A 81 4.93 -6.07 -13.82
CA LEU A 81 4.63 -5.60 -12.47
C LEU A 81 3.14 -5.29 -12.26
N GLY A 82 2.29 -5.40 -13.29
CA GLY A 82 0.88 -5.00 -13.21
C GLY A 82 0.04 -5.79 -12.18
N LYS A 83 0.57 -6.90 -11.66
CA LYS A 83 -0.07 -7.68 -10.58
C LYS A 83 0.34 -7.21 -9.18
N VAL A 84 1.47 -6.53 -9.05
CA VAL A 84 1.99 -6.01 -7.78
C VAL A 84 0.98 -5.04 -7.19
N LYS A 85 0.64 -5.23 -5.91
CA LYS A 85 -0.17 -4.27 -5.16
C LYS A 85 0.75 -3.32 -4.42
N VAL A 86 0.31 -2.07 -4.24
CA VAL A 86 1.08 -1.07 -3.51
C VAL A 86 0.20 -0.43 -2.47
N SER A 87 0.61 -0.54 -1.21
CA SER A 87 -0.04 0.09 -0.06
C SER A 87 0.85 1.21 0.47
N ILE A 88 0.22 2.35 0.70
CA ILE A 88 0.91 3.59 1.06
C ILE A 88 0.91 3.75 2.56
N LEU A 89 2.06 4.05 3.13
CA LEU A 89 2.19 4.39 4.53
C LEU A 89 2.21 5.93 4.64
N ALA A 90 1.18 6.50 5.24
CA ALA A 90 0.98 7.95 5.30
C ALA A 90 0.86 8.42 6.76
N ASN A 91 1.27 9.66 7.01
CA ASN A 91 0.99 10.39 8.24
C ASN A 91 0.19 11.65 7.89
N ARG A 92 -0.15 12.45 8.89
CA ARG A 92 -0.91 13.70 8.71
C ARG A 92 -0.29 14.64 7.67
N ASP A 93 1.03 14.73 7.64
CA ASP A 93 1.75 15.64 6.73
C ASP A 93 1.70 15.15 5.28
N THR A 94 1.60 13.84 5.08
CA THR A 94 1.58 13.22 3.75
C THR A 94 0.18 12.84 3.25
N MET A 95 -0.86 13.00 4.06
CA MET A 95 -2.25 12.69 3.66
C MET A 95 -2.67 13.43 2.38
N LYS A 96 -2.24 14.68 2.19
CA LYS A 96 -2.56 15.45 0.98
C LYS A 96 -2.02 14.82 -0.32
N ALA A 97 -1.00 13.97 -0.22
CA ALA A 97 -0.38 13.27 -1.35
C ALA A 97 -1.03 11.90 -1.65
N VAL A 98 -1.86 11.36 -0.75
CA VAL A 98 -2.48 10.03 -0.90
C VAL A 98 -3.41 9.96 -2.11
N GLY A 99 -4.20 11.01 -2.39
CA GLY A 99 -5.05 11.07 -3.59
C GLY A 99 -4.25 10.84 -4.88
N ARG A 100 -3.06 11.45 -4.99
CA ARG A 100 -2.16 11.25 -6.13
C ARG A 100 -1.61 9.83 -6.21
N CYS A 101 -1.41 9.15 -5.07
CA CYS A 101 -1.03 7.74 -5.06
C CYS A 101 -2.12 6.85 -5.66
N PHE A 102 -3.41 7.11 -5.36
CA PHE A 102 -4.52 6.38 -5.96
C PHE A 102 -4.60 6.57 -7.48
N GLU A 103 -4.44 7.80 -7.98
CA GLU A 103 -4.36 8.07 -9.43
C GLU A 103 -3.22 7.32 -10.13
N LEU A 104 -2.17 6.96 -9.39
CA LEU A 104 -1.02 6.20 -9.87
C LEU A 104 -1.14 4.69 -9.63
N GLY A 105 -2.25 4.21 -9.05
CA GLY A 105 -2.56 2.79 -8.90
C GLY A 105 -2.27 2.20 -7.51
N ALA A 106 -2.17 3.03 -6.47
CA ALA A 106 -2.15 2.51 -5.10
C ALA A 106 -3.44 1.73 -4.78
N LEU A 107 -3.29 0.66 -4.00
CA LEU A 107 -4.40 -0.16 -3.52
C LEU A 107 -5.02 0.42 -2.25
N SER A 108 -4.20 0.91 -1.33
CA SER A 108 -4.66 1.41 -0.02
C SER A 108 -3.68 2.40 0.57
N TYR A 109 -4.09 3.07 1.65
CA TYR A 109 -3.21 3.82 2.53
C TYR A 109 -3.41 3.39 3.98
N HIS A 110 -2.40 3.63 4.82
CA HIS A 110 -2.35 3.19 6.20
C HIS A 110 -1.60 4.21 7.04
N ASN A 111 -2.00 4.38 8.30
CA ASN A 111 -1.31 5.30 9.18
C ASN A 111 0.07 4.76 9.60
N ILE A 112 1.13 5.50 9.30
CA ILE A 112 2.53 5.15 9.59
C ILE A 112 2.96 5.47 11.02
N LEU A 113 2.07 5.37 12.03
CA LEU A 113 2.52 5.53 13.41
C LEU A 113 3.62 4.50 13.70
N LEU A 114 4.75 4.97 14.22
CA LEU A 114 6.00 4.23 14.43
C LEU A 114 5.92 3.25 15.61
N ASN A 115 4.85 2.46 15.67
CA ASN A 115 4.79 1.33 16.57
C ASN A 115 4.23 0.10 15.85
N LYS A 116 4.84 -1.04 16.19
CA LYS A 116 4.50 -2.36 15.65
C LYS A 116 3.01 -2.70 15.75
N ASN A 117 2.36 -2.40 16.88
CA ASN A 117 0.96 -2.73 17.12
C ASN A 117 0.03 -2.00 16.14
N ASN A 118 0.30 -0.73 15.86
CA ASN A 118 -0.47 0.04 14.90
C ASN A 118 -0.33 -0.54 13.50
N LEU A 119 0.89 -0.87 13.08
CA LEU A 119 1.12 -1.49 11.79
C LEU A 119 0.45 -2.86 11.68
N GLN A 120 0.44 -3.66 12.74
CA GLN A 120 -0.30 -4.92 12.79
C GLN A 120 -1.80 -4.72 12.62
N ASN A 121 -2.38 -3.72 13.29
CA ASN A 121 -3.80 -3.38 13.17
C ASN A 121 -4.13 -2.90 11.75
N GLU A 122 -3.31 -2.05 11.16
CA GLU A 122 -3.46 -1.53 9.79
C GLU A 122 -3.43 -2.66 8.75
N VAL A 123 -2.45 -3.56 8.87
CA VAL A 123 -2.31 -4.71 7.96
C VAL A 123 -3.46 -5.70 8.18
N SER A 124 -3.85 -5.97 9.43
CA SER A 124 -5.01 -6.84 9.72
C SER A 124 -6.29 -6.26 9.13
N GLY A 125 -6.49 -4.94 9.24
CA GLY A 125 -7.67 -4.26 8.72
C GLY A 125 -7.80 -4.38 7.20
N ILE A 126 -6.73 -4.25 6.43
CA ILE A 126 -6.80 -4.50 4.99
C ILE A 126 -7.02 -5.98 4.66
N LEU A 127 -6.43 -6.90 5.41
CA LEU A 127 -6.66 -8.33 5.22
C LEU A 127 -8.12 -8.72 5.47
N GLU A 128 -8.74 -8.14 6.50
CA GLU A 128 -10.17 -8.29 6.77
C GLU A 128 -11.02 -7.67 5.66
N ARG A 129 -10.73 -6.45 5.21
CA ARG A 129 -11.41 -5.83 4.06
C ARG A 129 -11.31 -6.69 2.81
N MET A 130 -10.12 -7.19 2.48
CA MET A 130 -9.90 -8.10 1.36
C MET A 130 -10.78 -9.34 1.49
N LYS A 131 -10.84 -9.95 2.68
CA LYS A 131 -11.70 -11.10 2.93
C LYS A 131 -13.19 -10.77 2.75
N HIS A 132 -13.66 -9.66 3.30
CA HIS A 132 -15.06 -9.21 3.18
C HIS A 132 -15.46 -8.90 1.74
N LEU A 133 -14.54 -8.37 0.95
CA LEU A 133 -14.74 -7.98 -0.45
C LEU A 133 -14.32 -9.10 -1.43
N ASN A 134 -14.24 -10.36 -0.96
CA ASN A 134 -13.88 -11.54 -1.77
C ASN A 134 -12.59 -11.38 -2.59
N HIS A 135 -11.64 -10.61 -2.07
CA HIS A 135 -10.36 -10.27 -2.70
C HIS A 135 -10.51 -9.51 -4.03
N ASP A 136 -11.64 -8.83 -4.26
CA ASP A 136 -11.75 -7.88 -5.36
C ASP A 136 -10.96 -6.61 -5.00
N TYR A 137 -9.73 -6.54 -5.49
CA TYR A 137 -8.83 -5.41 -5.27
C TYR A 137 -9.39 -4.07 -5.75
N ARG A 138 -10.34 -4.06 -6.70
CA ARG A 138 -10.99 -2.83 -7.15
C ARG A 138 -11.94 -2.31 -6.07
N LEU A 139 -12.71 -3.20 -5.46
CA LEU A 139 -13.60 -2.86 -4.35
C LEU A 139 -12.81 -2.45 -3.11
N VAL A 140 -11.67 -3.12 -2.83
CA VAL A 140 -10.78 -2.74 -1.74
C VAL A 140 -10.21 -1.33 -1.98
N ALA A 141 -9.71 -1.04 -3.19
CA ALA A 141 -9.22 0.30 -3.52
C ALA A 141 -10.34 1.34 -3.41
N ALA A 142 -11.54 1.03 -3.89
CA ALA A 142 -12.69 1.92 -3.78
C ALA A 142 -13.08 2.23 -2.33
N ASP A 143 -13.07 1.22 -1.44
CA ASP A 143 -13.29 1.42 0.00
C ASP A 143 -12.25 2.37 0.61
N TYR A 144 -10.98 2.19 0.27
CA TYR A 144 -9.92 3.09 0.72
C TYR A 144 -10.01 4.51 0.13
N ILE A 145 -10.45 4.66 -1.12
CA ILE A 145 -10.70 5.98 -1.71
C ILE A 145 -11.84 6.69 -0.97
N ARG A 146 -12.93 5.96 -0.62
CA ARG A 146 -14.02 6.53 0.20
C ARG A 146 -13.53 7.03 1.54
N LEU A 147 -12.77 6.20 2.25
CA LEU A 147 -12.18 6.56 3.55
C LEU A 147 -11.32 7.81 3.43
N TYR A 148 -10.47 7.87 2.40
CA TYR A 148 -9.63 9.03 2.15
C TYR A 148 -10.44 10.31 1.89
N LEU A 149 -11.44 10.24 1.01
CA LEU A 149 -12.24 11.41 0.64
C LEU A 149 -13.11 11.89 1.81
N ASP A 150 -13.63 10.97 2.63
CA ASP A 150 -14.37 11.29 3.85
C ASP A 150 -13.46 11.94 4.90
N GLU A 151 -12.28 11.36 5.18
CA GLU A 151 -11.29 11.91 6.11
C GLU A 151 -10.78 13.30 5.70
N MET A 152 -10.72 13.58 4.40
CA MET A 152 -10.32 14.88 3.85
C MET A 152 -11.49 15.86 3.73
N GLU A 153 -12.72 15.47 4.05
CA GLU A 153 -13.94 16.26 3.88
C GLU A 153 -14.22 16.67 2.41
N HIS A 154 -13.75 15.87 1.45
CA HIS A 154 -13.91 16.10 0.01
C HIS A 154 -15.25 15.52 -0.50
N PHE A 155 -16.36 15.94 0.08
CA PHE A 155 -17.69 15.34 -0.18
C PHE A 155 -18.12 15.39 -1.66
N ARG A 156 -17.71 16.43 -2.40
CA ARG A 156 -18.02 16.54 -3.84
C ARG A 156 -17.27 15.51 -4.68
N ASP A 157 -16.01 15.27 -4.34
CA ASP A 157 -15.19 14.26 -5.04
C ASP A 157 -15.71 12.86 -4.68
N LEU A 158 -16.15 12.65 -3.44
CA LEU A 158 -16.79 11.41 -3.00
C LEU A 158 -18.08 11.14 -3.78
N GLU A 159 -18.97 12.12 -3.88
CA GLU A 159 -20.20 12.00 -4.68
C GLU A 159 -19.89 11.67 -6.15
N ALA A 160 -18.94 12.39 -6.75
CA ALA A 160 -18.52 12.15 -8.13
C ALA A 160 -17.94 10.73 -8.32
N PHE A 161 -17.16 10.25 -7.34
CA PHE A 161 -16.59 8.91 -7.33
C PHE A 161 -17.68 7.82 -7.26
N GLU A 162 -18.67 7.94 -6.36
CA GLU A 162 -19.77 6.98 -6.28
C GLU A 162 -20.61 6.94 -7.56
N LEU A 163 -20.89 8.11 -8.14
CA LEU A 163 -21.62 8.21 -9.41
C LEU A 163 -20.87 7.54 -10.57
N ALA A 164 -19.53 7.58 -10.56
CA ALA A 164 -18.72 6.90 -11.56
C ALA A 164 -18.79 5.38 -11.41
N LEU A 165 -18.75 4.85 -10.17
CA LEU A 165 -18.81 3.41 -9.90
C LEU A 165 -20.14 2.75 -10.31
N ILE A 166 -21.25 3.49 -10.26
CA ILE A 166 -22.58 2.99 -10.65
C ILE A 166 -22.72 2.88 -12.18
N ARG A 167 -21.91 3.63 -12.94
CA ARG A 167 -22.02 3.74 -14.41
C ARG A 167 -21.20 2.69 -15.17
N GLU A 168 -20.34 1.94 -14.49
CA GLU A 168 -19.58 0.80 -15.04
C GLU A 168 -20.34 -0.53 -14.90
#